data_AF-A0A534TAY7-F1
#
_entry.id   AF-A0A534TAY7-F1
#
_cell.length_a   1.000
_cell.length_b   1.000
_cell.length_c   1.000
_cell.angle_alpha   90.00
_cell.angle_beta   90.00
_cell.angle_gamma   90.00
#
_symmetry.space_group_name_H-M   'P 1'
#
loop_
_entity.id
_entity.type
_entity.pdbx_description
1 polymer ?
#
loop_
_entity_poly.entity_id
_entity_poly.type
_entity_poly.pdbx_seq_one_letter_code
_entity_poly.pdbx_strand_id
1 'polypeptide(L)'
;MSSRVQDKFAGSEGLRRGFAVLSLAALLAGCAQVSARDRRLDTATQELAQSCDEDAEHDIAEALEAVQRADPLVEKIRTGKSYLLRLTGAQVWFAAHKGFTAQWLERTLQCHQARRVLESIARPGEVDPFWLEDGWIDIQVQPASAAFTAQLRGRTLHEAELINSRAQAFVANLAK
;
A
#
# COMPACT_ATOMS: atom_id res chain seq x y z
N MET A 1 -42.79 -23.12 -72.00
CA MET A 1 -43.90 -22.48 -71.26
C MET A 1 -43.64 -22.64 -69.76
N SER A 2 -43.61 -21.51 -69.05
CA SER A 2 -43.92 -21.30 -67.64
C SER A 2 -43.13 -21.94 -66.48
N SER A 3 -42.78 -21.04 -65.55
CA SER A 3 -42.69 -21.17 -64.09
C SER A 3 -41.45 -21.80 -63.41
N ARG A 4 -40.52 -20.89 -63.14
CA ARG A 4 -39.90 -20.56 -61.83
C ARG A 4 -40.42 -21.33 -60.61
N VAL A 5 -39.53 -22.02 -59.90
CA VAL A 5 -39.50 -22.15 -58.42
C VAL A 5 -38.04 -22.21 -57.98
N GLN A 6 -37.62 -21.23 -57.17
CA GLN A 6 -36.38 -21.27 -56.40
C GLN A 6 -36.64 -22.04 -55.11
N ASP A 7 -35.71 -22.93 -54.74
CA ASP A 7 -35.11 -23.04 -53.40
C ASP A 7 -34.57 -24.46 -53.18
N LYS A 8 -33.25 -24.60 -53.05
CA LYS A 8 -32.63 -25.18 -51.84
C LYS A 8 -31.10 -25.31 -51.96
N PHE A 9 -30.45 -24.50 -51.13
CA PHE A 9 -29.39 -24.84 -50.17
C PHE A 9 -28.11 -25.56 -50.58
N ALA A 10 -27.04 -24.94 -50.07
CA ALA A 10 -25.89 -25.54 -49.39
C ALA A 10 -24.68 -25.92 -50.26
N GLY A 11 -23.71 -25.02 -50.25
CA GLY A 11 -22.31 -25.32 -50.57
C GLY A 11 -21.46 -24.06 -50.44
N SER A 12 -20.60 -24.00 -49.44
CA SER A 12 -19.37 -23.20 -49.37
C SER A 12 -18.89 -23.25 -47.90
N GLU A 13 -18.12 -24.27 -47.53
CA GLU A 13 -16.65 -24.29 -47.61
C GLU A 13 -15.96 -23.37 -46.59
N GLY A 14 -14.94 -23.93 -45.92
CA GLY A 14 -13.73 -23.16 -45.65
C GLY A 14 -13.59 -22.55 -44.26
N LEU A 15 -13.43 -23.40 -43.27
CA LEU A 15 -12.45 -23.31 -42.18
C LEU A 15 -11.48 -22.09 -42.27
N ARG A 16 -11.78 -20.98 -41.58
CA ARG A 16 -10.81 -19.94 -41.16
C ARG A 16 -11.53 -18.84 -40.38
N ARG A 17 -11.82 -19.07 -39.09
CA ARG A 17 -12.24 -18.00 -38.16
C ARG A 17 -12.22 -18.51 -36.73
N GLY A 18 -11.13 -18.22 -36.04
CA GLY A 18 -11.04 -18.45 -34.61
C GLY A 18 -9.62 -18.25 -34.16
N PHE A 19 -9.23 -16.98 -33.96
CA PHE A 19 -8.11 -16.50 -33.11
C PHE A 19 -7.91 -15.01 -33.43
N ALA A 20 -8.84 -14.14 -33.02
CA ALA A 20 -8.65 -12.69 -33.19
C ALA A 20 -9.47 -11.83 -32.20
N VAL A 21 -9.67 -12.27 -30.95
CA VAL A 21 -10.42 -11.47 -29.95
C VAL A 21 -9.75 -11.41 -28.56
N LEU A 22 -8.46 -11.75 -28.43
CA LEU A 22 -7.78 -11.75 -27.11
C LEU A 22 -6.74 -10.62 -26.90
N SER A 23 -6.52 -9.73 -27.87
CA SER A 23 -5.40 -8.78 -27.81
C SER A 23 -5.73 -7.36 -27.32
N LEU A 24 -7.01 -7.00 -27.10
CA LEU A 24 -7.38 -5.61 -26.77
C LEU A 24 -7.46 -5.31 -25.26
N ALA A 25 -7.56 -6.32 -24.39
CA ALA A 25 -7.70 -6.11 -22.95
C ALA A 25 -6.37 -5.80 -22.23
N ALA A 26 -5.22 -6.20 -22.79
CA ALA A 26 -3.91 -5.99 -22.16
C ALA A 26 -3.43 -4.53 -22.21
N LEU A 27 -3.85 -3.74 -23.20
CA LEU A 27 -3.42 -2.35 -23.37
C LEU A 27 -4.06 -1.39 -22.36
N LEU A 28 -5.25 -1.70 -21.85
CA LEU A 28 -5.96 -0.83 -20.90
C LEU A 28 -5.48 -1.01 -19.45
N ALA A 29 -4.93 -2.17 -19.09
CA ALA A 29 -4.41 -2.41 -17.75
C ALA A 29 -3.10 -1.65 -17.48
N GLY A 30 -2.26 -1.44 -18.51
CA GLY A 30 -0.96 -0.76 -18.37
C GLY A 30 -1.07 0.73 -18.00
N CYS A 31 -2.05 1.46 -18.55
CA CYS A 31 -2.17 2.91 -18.29
C CYS A 31 -2.56 3.23 -16.84
N ALA A 32 -3.39 2.39 -16.21
CA ALA A 32 -3.81 2.60 -14.83
C ALA A 32 -2.62 2.48 -13.85
N GLN A 33 -1.75 1.49 -14.06
CA GLN A 33 -0.60 1.24 -13.20
C GLN A 33 0.47 2.34 -13.32
N VAL A 34 0.74 2.82 -14.54
CA VAL A 34 1.68 3.94 -14.77
C VAL A 34 1.19 5.19 -14.03
N SER A 35 -0.11 5.54 -14.19
CA SER A 35 -0.66 6.71 -13.51
C SER A 35 -0.63 6.64 -11.98
N ALA A 36 -0.74 5.43 -11.40
CA ALA A 36 -0.67 5.22 -9.97
C ALA A 36 0.76 5.29 -9.42
N ARG A 37 1.76 4.89 -10.23
CA ARG A 37 3.17 5.04 -9.89
C ARG A 37 3.59 6.50 -9.91
N ASP A 38 3.27 7.23 -10.97
CA ASP A 38 3.67 8.64 -11.13
C ASP A 38 3.12 9.49 -9.99
N ARG A 39 1.83 9.33 -9.64
CA ARG A 39 1.23 10.03 -8.48
C ARG A 39 1.96 9.74 -7.17
N ARG A 40 2.42 8.50 -6.96
CA ARG A 40 3.16 8.13 -5.74
C ARG A 40 4.52 8.80 -5.69
N LEU A 41 5.22 8.86 -6.82
CA LEU A 41 6.49 9.57 -6.94
C LEU A 41 6.31 11.07 -6.73
N ASP A 42 5.25 11.66 -7.28
CA ASP A 42 4.91 13.07 -7.07
C ASP A 42 4.61 13.36 -5.59
N THR A 43 3.79 12.53 -4.93
CA THR A 43 3.53 12.65 -3.49
C THR A 43 4.81 12.51 -2.67
N ALA A 44 5.66 11.53 -2.96
CA ALA A 44 6.92 11.35 -2.25
C ALA A 44 7.88 12.53 -2.42
N THR A 45 7.98 13.06 -3.64
CA THR A 45 8.80 14.24 -3.95
C THR A 45 8.29 15.48 -3.23
N GLN A 46 6.97 15.68 -3.22
CA GLN A 46 6.35 16.78 -2.51
C GLN A 46 6.60 16.69 -1.01
N GLU A 47 6.42 15.51 -0.43
CA GLU A 47 6.59 15.31 1.02
C GLU A 47 8.04 15.54 1.45
N LEU A 48 8.99 15.08 0.65
CA LEU A 48 10.41 15.37 0.88
C LEU A 48 10.74 16.85 0.79
N ALA A 49 10.15 17.57 -0.17
CA ALA A 49 10.41 19.00 -0.35
C ALA A 49 9.78 19.88 0.75
N GLN A 50 8.67 19.44 1.35
CA GLN A 50 7.88 20.24 2.29
C GLN A 50 8.17 19.92 3.76
N SER A 51 8.37 18.63 4.07
CA SER A 51 8.27 18.13 5.44
C SER A 51 9.59 17.57 5.97
N CYS A 52 10.54 17.20 5.11
CA CYS A 52 11.74 16.46 5.51
C CYS A 52 12.97 17.37 5.62
N ASP A 53 13.67 17.24 6.75
CA ASP A 53 14.99 17.85 6.99
C ASP A 53 16.12 16.90 6.58
N GLU A 54 17.35 17.43 6.50
CA GLU A 54 18.54 16.68 6.06
C GLU A 54 18.90 15.54 7.04
N ASP A 55 18.52 15.65 8.31
CA ASP A 55 18.85 14.70 9.38
C ASP A 55 17.92 13.47 9.46
N ALA A 56 16.94 13.35 8.55
CA ALA A 56 15.89 12.34 8.60
C ALA A 56 16.36 10.87 8.66
N GLU A 57 17.56 10.54 8.15
CA GLU A 57 18.13 9.17 8.30
C GLU A 57 18.54 8.83 9.74
N HIS A 58 19.10 9.80 10.47
CA HIS A 58 19.50 9.57 11.84
C HIS A 58 18.26 9.42 12.73
N ASP A 59 17.28 10.29 12.49
CA ASP A 59 16.01 10.34 13.21
C ASP A 59 15.21 9.04 13.05
N ILE A 60 15.22 8.41 11.87
CA ILE A 60 14.49 7.15 11.67
C ILE A 60 15.13 5.98 12.43
N ALA A 61 16.46 5.88 12.49
CA ALA A 61 17.11 4.80 13.24
C ALA A 61 16.72 4.84 14.72
N GLU A 62 16.74 6.02 15.33
CA GLU A 62 16.32 6.22 16.72
C GLU A 62 14.83 5.87 16.92
N ALA A 63 13.96 6.29 15.99
CA ALA A 63 12.54 5.96 16.03
C ALA A 63 12.27 4.46 15.92
N LEU A 64 13.02 3.75 15.07
CA LEU A 64 12.88 2.30 14.87
C LEU A 64 13.35 1.49 16.09
N GLU A 65 14.44 1.91 16.75
CA GLU A 65 14.92 1.30 18.00
C GLU A 65 13.92 1.45 19.15
N ALA A 66 13.11 2.51 19.13
CA ALA A 66 12.09 2.75 20.15
C ALA A 66 10.85 1.84 19.99
N VAL A 67 10.71 1.07 18.91
CA VAL A 67 9.55 0.18 18.69
C VAL A 67 9.53 -0.95 19.71
N GLN A 68 8.42 -1.07 20.45
CA GLN A 68 8.24 -2.10 21.48
C GLN A 68 7.34 -3.25 21.04
N ARG A 69 6.23 -2.93 20.35
CA ARG A 69 5.21 -3.91 19.96
C ARG A 69 4.35 -3.41 18.81
N ALA A 70 3.66 -4.34 18.17
CA ALA A 70 2.71 -4.07 17.10
C ALA A 70 1.43 -4.87 17.32
N ASP A 71 0.29 -4.19 17.29
CA ASP A 71 -1.05 -4.79 17.37
C ASP A 71 -1.79 -4.61 16.04
N PRO A 72 -2.75 -5.48 15.69
CA PRO A 72 -3.64 -5.24 14.55
C PRO A 72 -4.50 -3.99 14.76
N LEU A 73 -4.57 -3.11 13.76
CA LEU A 73 -5.48 -1.97 13.76
C LEU A 73 -6.83 -2.39 13.18
N VAL A 74 -7.84 -2.48 14.05
CA VAL A 74 -9.20 -2.88 13.68
C VAL A 74 -10.18 -1.75 13.94
N GLU A 75 -10.91 -1.35 12.91
CA GLU A 75 -11.91 -0.30 12.97
C GLU A 75 -13.34 -0.86 12.96
N LYS A 76 -14.24 -0.19 13.70
CA LYS A 76 -15.68 -0.49 13.70
C LYS A 76 -16.35 0.31 12.60
N ILE A 77 -16.75 -0.37 11.52
CA ILE A 77 -17.46 0.25 10.40
C ILE A 77 -18.95 0.02 10.57
N ARG A 78 -19.73 1.10 10.49
CA ARG A 78 -21.20 1.00 10.53
C ARG A 78 -21.72 0.45 9.21
N THR A 79 -22.54 -0.59 9.28
CA THR A 79 -23.19 -1.21 8.12
C THR A 79 -24.70 -1.29 8.40
N GLY A 80 -25.43 -0.27 7.95
CA GLY A 80 -26.87 -0.13 8.24
C GLY A 80 -27.14 0.00 9.74
N LYS A 81 -27.77 -1.03 10.32
CA LYS A 81 -28.12 -1.11 11.75
C LYS A 81 -27.12 -1.91 12.59
N SER A 82 -26.08 -2.48 12.00
CA SER A 82 -25.03 -3.23 12.69
C SER A 82 -23.64 -2.60 12.49
N TYR A 83 -22.63 -3.19 13.14
CA TYR A 83 -21.23 -2.85 12.96
C TYR A 83 -20.46 -4.08 12.49
N LEU A 84 -19.48 -3.87 11.63
CA LEU A 84 -18.50 -4.87 11.23
C LEU A 84 -17.12 -4.42 11.69
N LEU A 85 -16.33 -5.36 12.21
CA LEU A 85 -14.93 -5.14 12.53
C LEU A 85 -14.10 -5.37 11.26
N ARG A 86 -13.28 -4.40 10.88
CA ARG A 86 -12.42 -4.48 9.71
C ARG A 86 -10.97 -4.17 10.07
N LEU A 87 -10.06 -5.04 9.66
CA LEU A 87 -8.63 -4.77 9.70
C LEU A 87 -8.29 -3.64 8.70
N THR A 88 -7.65 -2.59 9.19
CA THR A 88 -7.21 -1.44 8.38
C THR A 88 -5.70 -1.25 8.38
N GLY A 89 -4.97 -1.96 9.24
CA GLY A 89 -3.51 -2.05 9.20
C GLY A 89 -2.92 -2.45 10.54
N ALA A 90 -1.95 -1.69 11.04
CA ALA A 90 -1.24 -1.97 12.29
C ALA A 90 -1.21 -0.76 13.23
N GLN A 91 -1.14 -1.02 14.52
CA GLN A 91 -0.82 -0.04 15.55
C GLN A 91 0.54 -0.38 16.15
N VAL A 92 1.54 0.45 15.90
CA VAL A 92 2.91 0.28 16.41
C VAL A 92 3.11 1.16 17.63
N TRP A 93 3.68 0.58 18.67
CA TRP A 93 3.95 1.25 19.94
C TRP A 93 5.43 1.58 20.08
N PHE A 94 5.70 2.81 20.48
CA PHE A 94 7.05 3.35 20.66
C PHE A 94 7.27 3.71 22.12
N ALA A 95 8.47 3.39 22.63
CA ALA A 95 8.96 3.96 23.87
C ALA A 95 9.04 5.47 23.77
N ALA A 96 8.62 6.15 24.83
CA ALA A 96 8.87 7.57 24.95
C ALA A 96 10.36 7.78 25.29
N HIS A 97 11.08 8.46 24.40
CA HIS A 97 12.44 8.94 24.64
C HIS A 97 12.45 10.45 24.88
N LYS A 98 13.48 10.95 25.56
CA LYS A 98 13.61 12.38 25.80
C LYS A 98 13.79 13.10 24.46
N GLY A 99 12.90 14.03 24.15
CA GLY A 99 12.91 14.78 22.90
C GLY A 99 11.88 14.29 21.88
N PHE A 100 11.33 13.08 22.05
CA PHE A 100 10.27 12.59 21.18
C PHE A 100 9.00 13.40 21.40
N THR A 101 8.41 13.83 20.29
CA THR A 101 7.06 14.37 20.22
C THR A 101 6.27 13.57 19.19
N ALA A 102 4.94 13.54 19.32
CA ALA A 102 4.10 12.85 18.33
C ALA A 102 4.30 13.42 16.93
N GLN A 103 4.42 14.74 16.81
CA GLN A 103 4.67 15.42 15.55
C GLN A 103 6.03 15.09 14.95
N TRP A 104 7.09 15.07 15.77
CA TRP A 104 8.42 14.68 15.29
C TRP A 104 8.39 13.24 14.77
N LEU A 105 7.83 12.30 15.55
CA LEU A 105 7.78 10.90 15.15
C LEU A 105 6.94 10.67 13.89
N GLU A 106 5.78 11.35 13.77
CA GLU A 106 4.95 11.27 12.57
C GLU A 106 5.71 11.73 11.32
N ARG A 107 6.36 12.91 11.42
CA ARG A 107 7.16 13.49 10.33
C ARG A 107 8.32 12.58 9.95
N THR A 108 9.06 12.06 10.92
CA THR A 108 10.19 11.13 10.68
C THR A 108 9.73 9.88 9.92
N LEU A 109 8.61 9.26 10.34
CA LEU A 109 8.06 8.07 9.68
C LEU A 109 7.55 8.37 8.26
N GLN A 110 6.88 9.52 8.06
CA GLN A 110 6.41 9.95 6.73
C GLN A 110 7.57 10.23 5.79
N CYS A 111 8.64 10.87 6.28
CA CYS A 111 9.85 11.13 5.51
C CYS A 111 10.56 9.84 5.12
N HIS A 112 10.69 8.89 6.05
CA HIS A 112 11.21 7.56 5.76
C HIS A 112 10.42 6.90 4.63
N GLN A 113 9.09 6.86 4.72
CA GLN A 113 8.25 6.30 3.65
C GLN A 113 8.49 6.99 2.30
N ALA A 114 8.53 8.32 2.27
CA ALA A 114 8.73 9.08 1.03
C ALA A 114 10.07 8.75 0.37
N ARG A 115 11.15 8.66 1.16
CA ARG A 115 12.48 8.29 0.67
C ARG A 115 12.51 6.88 0.12
N ARG A 116 11.92 5.93 0.83
CA ARG A 116 11.85 4.53 0.40
C ARG A 116 11.07 4.39 -0.93
N VAL A 117 10.03 5.20 -1.14
CA VAL A 117 9.32 5.29 -2.43
C VAL A 117 10.21 5.81 -3.55
N LEU A 118 11.02 6.84 -3.32
CA LEU A 118 11.92 7.39 -4.34
C LEU A 118 13.11 6.49 -4.66
N GLU A 119 13.69 5.87 -3.64
CA GLU A 119 14.82 4.95 -3.81
C GLU A 119 14.35 3.68 -4.54
N SER A 120 13.13 3.22 -4.28
CA SER A 120 12.58 1.96 -4.81
C SER A 120 13.45 0.74 -4.46
N ILE A 121 14.24 0.81 -3.39
CA ILE A 121 15.16 -0.25 -2.95
C ILE A 121 14.63 -0.87 -1.65
N ALA A 122 13.91 -1.99 -1.75
CA ALA A 122 13.81 -2.89 -0.59
C ALA A 122 15.12 -3.68 -0.49
N ARG A 123 15.83 -3.65 0.65
CA ARG A 123 16.98 -4.55 0.82
C ARG A 123 16.44 -5.97 1.03
N PRO A 124 17.02 -7.00 0.39
CA PRO A 124 16.58 -8.38 0.61
C PRO A 124 16.58 -8.75 2.10
N GLY A 125 15.44 -9.23 2.60
CA GLY A 125 15.28 -9.60 4.01
C GLY A 125 14.96 -8.45 4.97
N GLU A 126 14.91 -7.21 4.48
CA GLU A 126 14.48 -6.06 5.28
C GLU A 126 12.97 -6.10 5.49
N VAL A 127 12.56 -6.09 6.75
CA VAL A 127 11.14 -6.02 7.15
C VAL A 127 10.88 -4.59 7.59
N ASP A 128 10.26 -3.79 6.73
CA ASP A 128 9.94 -2.40 7.03
C ASP A 128 8.41 -2.23 7.05
N PRO A 129 7.80 -1.99 8.22
CA PRO A 129 6.35 -1.83 8.33
C PRO A 129 5.87 -0.42 7.96
N PHE A 130 6.78 0.55 7.78
CA PHE A 130 6.46 1.96 7.52
C PHE A 130 6.52 2.30 6.03
N TRP A 131 6.69 1.29 5.17
CA TRP A 131 6.73 1.47 3.72
C TRP A 131 6.08 0.31 2.95
N LEU A 132 5.52 0.64 1.78
CA LEU A 132 4.95 -0.30 0.81
C LEU A 132 5.53 -0.04 -0.58
N GLU A 133 5.88 -1.12 -1.29
CA GLU A 133 6.42 -1.02 -2.66
C GLU A 133 5.40 -0.47 -3.65
N ASP A 134 4.16 -0.95 -3.58
CA ASP A 134 3.06 -0.56 -4.48
C ASP A 134 1.97 0.30 -3.82
N GLY A 135 2.27 0.87 -2.66
CA GLY A 135 1.28 1.56 -1.83
C GLY A 135 1.77 2.88 -1.24
N TRP A 136 0.89 3.48 -0.45
CA TRP A 136 1.19 4.58 0.44
C TRP A 136 0.52 4.27 1.76
N ILE A 137 1.26 4.31 2.86
CA ILE A 137 0.72 4.11 4.19
C ILE A 137 0.27 5.49 4.71
N ASP A 138 -0.95 5.54 5.23
CA ASP A 138 -1.39 6.68 6.04
C ASP A 138 -0.89 6.47 7.47
N ILE A 139 0.00 7.37 7.91
CA ILE A 139 0.71 7.29 9.19
C ILE A 139 0.20 8.42 10.08
N GLN A 140 -0.35 8.03 11.22
CA GLN A 140 -0.80 8.97 12.25
C GLN A 140 -0.22 8.60 13.61
N VAL A 141 0.47 9.53 14.27
CA VAL A 141 1.06 9.32 15.59
C VAL A 141 0.29 10.07 16.66
N GLN A 142 0.02 9.37 17.76
CA GLN A 142 -0.65 9.95 18.93
C GLN A 142 0.13 9.64 20.21
N PRO A 143 0.17 10.57 21.18
CA PRO A 143 0.69 10.27 22.50
C PRO A 143 -0.22 9.27 23.23
N ALA A 144 0.39 8.32 23.93
CA ALA A 144 -0.31 7.27 24.67
C ALA A 144 0.32 7.08 26.06
N SER A 145 -0.18 7.82 27.06
CA SER A 145 0.32 7.81 28.46
C SER A 145 1.84 7.99 28.60
N ALA A 146 2.63 6.91 28.56
CA ALA A 146 4.09 6.89 28.65
C ALA A 146 4.77 6.36 27.36
N ALA A 147 4.07 6.40 26.24
CA ALA A 147 4.47 5.88 24.95
C ALA A 147 3.91 6.76 23.83
N PHE A 148 4.26 6.42 22.59
CA PHE A 148 3.56 6.89 21.39
C PHE A 148 2.98 5.71 20.64
N THR A 149 1.90 5.95 19.90
CA THR A 149 1.29 4.96 19.01
C THR A 149 1.22 5.53 17.60
N ALA A 150 1.84 4.84 16.64
CA ALA A 150 1.63 5.09 15.22
C ALA A 150 0.55 4.14 14.70
N GLN A 151 -0.50 4.71 14.11
CA GLN A 151 -1.50 3.97 13.36
C GLN A 151 -1.07 3.98 11.89
N LEU A 152 -0.84 2.78 11.36
CA LEU A 152 -0.42 2.55 9.98
C LEU A 152 -1.61 1.98 9.22
N ARG A 153 -2.14 2.74 8.26
CA ARG A 153 -3.33 2.35 7.49
C ARG A 153 -3.01 2.09 6.03
N GLY A 154 -3.53 0.96 5.53
CA GLY A 154 -3.60 0.67 4.10
C GLY A 154 -4.91 1.17 3.49
N ARG A 155 -4.92 1.42 2.18
CA ARG A 155 -6.13 1.80 1.42
C ARG A 155 -6.95 0.58 1.02
N THR A 156 -6.32 -0.58 0.90
CA THR A 156 -6.97 -1.86 0.58
C THR A 156 -6.84 -2.86 1.72
N LEU A 157 -7.68 -3.89 1.72
CA LEU A 157 -7.57 -4.99 2.70
C LEU A 157 -6.22 -5.70 2.58
N HIS A 158 -5.74 -5.92 1.35
CA HIS A 158 -4.45 -6.54 1.11
C HIS A 158 -3.29 -5.71 1.66
N GLU A 159 -3.31 -4.39 1.44
CA GLU A 159 -2.32 -3.48 2.04
C GLU A 159 -2.40 -3.53 3.58
N ALA A 160 -3.60 -3.55 4.17
CA ALA A 160 -3.79 -3.65 5.62
C ALA A 160 -3.21 -4.94 6.22
N GLU A 161 -3.46 -6.09 5.57
CA GLU A 161 -2.89 -7.38 5.97
C GLU A 161 -1.36 -7.38 5.85
N LEU A 162 -0.83 -6.81 4.77
CA LEU A 162 0.61 -6.70 4.54
C LEU A 162 1.27 -5.82 5.59
N ILE A 163 0.72 -4.63 5.88
CA ILE A 163 1.20 -3.72 6.93
C ILE A 163 1.21 -4.45 8.28
N ASN A 164 0.11 -5.10 8.65
CA ASN A 164 0.01 -5.83 9.91
C ASN A 164 1.05 -6.96 10.01
N SER A 165 1.19 -7.78 8.97
CA SER A 165 2.16 -8.87 8.97
C SER A 165 3.61 -8.38 9.06
N ARG A 166 3.97 -7.30 8.36
CA ARG A 166 5.30 -6.67 8.44
C ARG A 166 5.57 -6.09 9.81
N ALA A 167 4.59 -5.41 10.42
CA ALA A 167 4.77 -4.83 11.76
C ALA A 167 5.01 -5.90 12.82
N GLN A 168 4.28 -7.02 12.75
CA GLN A 168 4.50 -8.16 13.63
C GLN A 168 5.87 -8.81 13.40
N ALA A 169 6.27 -9.01 12.14
CA ALA A 169 7.57 -9.57 11.80
C ALA A 169 8.74 -8.65 12.21
N PHE A 170 8.56 -7.33 12.11
CA PHE A 170 9.55 -6.34 12.55
C PHE A 170 9.83 -6.48 14.04
N VAL A 171 8.78 -6.47 14.87
CA VAL A 171 8.89 -6.65 16.33
C VAL A 171 9.50 -8.02 16.68
N ALA A 172 9.10 -9.08 15.97
CA ALA A 172 9.66 -10.42 16.19
C ALA A 172 11.16 -10.51 15.86
N ASN A 173 11.67 -9.64 14.99
CA ASN A 173 13.09 -9.56 14.67
C ASN A 173 13.88 -8.71 15.67
N LEU A 174 13.25 -7.74 16.35
CA LEU A 174 13.89 -6.98 17.44
C LEU A 174 14.14 -7.84 18.69
N ALA A 175 13.36 -8.91 18.87
CA ALA A 175 13.46 -9.80 20.02
C ALA A 175 14.53 -10.91 19.87
N LYS A 176 15.27 -10.93 18.76
CA LYS A 176 16.33 -11.91 18.47
C LYS A 176 17.69 -11.31 18.75
#